data_AF-A0A1B8F6S1-F1
#
_entry.id   AF-A0A1B8F6S1-F1
#
_cell.length_a   1.000
_cell.length_b   1.000
_cell.length_c   1.000
_cell.angle_alpha   90.00
_cell.angle_beta   90.00
_cell.angle_gamma   90.00
#
_symmetry.space_group_name_H-M   'P 1'
#
loop_
_entity.id
_entity.type
_entity.pdbx_description
1 polymer ?
#
loop_
_entity_poly.entity_id
_entity_poly.type
_entity_poly.pdbx_seq_one_letter_code
_entity_poly.pdbx_strand_id
1 'polypeptide(L)'
;MSEDHRIRDAATPTLFHPDLHKRNIFVSDDDPTVITSIIDWQSASIEPAFWYADEVPDFAITLPHPSLETQLEPNSEHCAKAFEVCTQFHVPKLASCRVMDDALFRPFRYCYRTWKDSAVAFRHELNKTSERWQELGLVGSCPYAVPAGEELAVHQKEYKYFEAAHDLRNHVTGLLNTASDGWVPPEEWKAAKLANRELFEMMLETVLGIENPDDDEPLKEEGDVKEIWPFDL
;
A
#
# COMPACT_ATOMS: atom_id res chain seq x y z
N MET A 1 -4.87 14.89 19.95
CA MET A 1 -4.20 13.59 20.18
C MET A 1 -5.22 12.64 20.76
N SER A 2 -5.12 11.33 20.49
CA SER A 2 -6.07 10.35 21.03
C SER A 2 -5.96 10.26 22.56
N GLU A 3 -7.09 10.09 23.25
CA GLU A 3 -7.13 9.84 24.70
C GLU A 3 -7.00 8.34 25.03
N ASP A 4 -7.04 7.46 24.02
CA ASP A 4 -6.85 6.03 24.21
C ASP A 4 -5.39 5.73 24.57
N HIS A 5 -5.16 5.12 25.74
CA HIS A 5 -3.82 4.82 26.24
C HIS A 5 -3.02 3.91 25.29
N ARG A 6 -3.66 2.96 24.59
CA ARG A 6 -2.98 2.05 23.66
C ARG A 6 -2.42 2.82 22.47
N ILE A 7 -3.21 3.76 21.93
CA ILE A 7 -2.76 4.63 20.82
C ILE A 7 -1.63 5.55 21.31
N ARG A 8 -1.71 6.06 22.53
CA ARG A 8 -0.66 6.92 23.11
C ARG A 8 0.64 6.16 23.34
N ASP A 9 0.59 4.93 23.83
CA ASP A 9 1.76 4.07 24.05
C ASP A 9 2.41 3.68 22.71
N ALA A 10 1.57 3.34 21.71
CA ALA A 10 1.98 3.09 20.33
C ALA A 10 2.53 4.33 19.60
N ALA A 11 2.25 5.53 20.11
CA ALA A 11 2.73 6.80 19.55
C ALA A 11 4.15 7.18 20.00
N THR A 12 4.95 6.19 20.41
CA THR A 12 6.32 6.44 20.86
C THR A 12 7.14 7.08 19.73
N PRO A 13 7.82 8.23 19.97
CA PRO A 13 8.64 8.89 18.95
C PRO A 13 9.71 7.95 18.39
N THR A 14 9.70 7.78 17.08
CA THR A 14 10.54 6.83 16.34
C THR A 14 11.08 7.50 15.08
N LEU A 15 12.41 7.53 14.96
CA LEU A 15 13.08 7.86 13.70
C LEU A 15 13.10 6.57 12.86
N PHE A 16 12.53 6.62 11.67
CA PHE A 16 12.48 5.49 10.75
C PHE A 16 12.92 5.93 9.36
N HIS A 17 13.48 5.00 8.59
CA HIS A 17 13.85 5.23 7.19
C HIS A 17 12.63 4.93 6.30
N PRO A 18 11.93 5.93 5.76
CA PRO A 18 10.62 5.74 5.12
C PRO A 18 10.67 5.01 3.78
N ASP A 19 11.85 4.90 3.16
CA ASP A 19 12.04 4.21 1.88
C ASP A 19 13.17 3.16 1.95
N LEU A 20 13.11 2.30 2.98
CA LEU A 20 14.16 1.32 3.22
C LEU A 20 14.00 0.12 2.27
N HIS A 21 14.59 0.22 1.09
CA HIS A 21 14.62 -0.85 0.10
C HIS A 21 16.06 -1.23 -0.31
N LYS A 22 16.25 -2.38 -0.96
CA LYS A 22 17.59 -2.92 -1.34
C LYS A 22 18.50 -1.89 -2.03
N ARG A 23 17.95 -1.04 -2.90
CA ARG A 23 18.74 -0.03 -3.65
C ARG A 23 19.28 1.12 -2.78
N ASN A 24 18.79 1.25 -1.53
CA ASN A 24 19.25 2.24 -0.55
C ASN A 24 20.21 1.65 0.48
N ILE A 25 20.57 0.36 0.36
CA ILE A 25 21.49 -0.35 1.25
C ILE A 25 22.74 -0.74 0.47
N PHE A 26 23.89 -0.23 0.90
CA PHE A 26 25.19 -0.57 0.34
C PHE A 26 25.88 -1.59 1.23
N VAL A 27 26.51 -2.57 0.61
CA VAL A 27 27.26 -3.63 1.27
C VAL A 27 28.73 -3.61 0.84
N SER A 28 29.60 -4.32 1.54
CA SER A 28 31.01 -4.43 1.15
C SER A 28 31.17 -5.33 -0.07
N ASP A 29 32.08 -4.95 -0.99
CA ASP A 29 32.47 -5.78 -2.13
C ASP A 29 33.19 -7.07 -1.70
N ASP A 30 33.91 -7.03 -0.57
CA ASP A 30 34.65 -8.17 -0.04
C ASP A 30 33.74 -9.11 0.80
N ASP A 31 32.78 -8.54 1.53
CA ASP A 31 31.81 -9.27 2.35
C ASP A 31 30.39 -8.65 2.29
N PRO A 32 29.49 -9.18 1.44
CA PRO A 32 28.13 -8.67 1.29
C PRO A 32 27.24 -8.76 2.54
N THR A 33 27.69 -9.41 3.62
CA THR A 33 26.97 -9.42 4.91
C THR A 33 27.19 -8.14 5.72
N VAL A 34 28.20 -7.35 5.36
CA VAL A 34 28.55 -6.09 6.02
C VAL A 34 27.89 -4.94 5.30
N ILE A 35 26.92 -4.30 5.97
CA ILE A 35 26.33 -3.04 5.52
C ILE A 35 27.36 -1.91 5.70
N THR A 36 27.69 -1.23 4.61
CA THR A 36 28.66 -0.11 4.59
C THR A 36 27.97 1.25 4.69
N SER A 37 26.77 1.39 4.13
CA SER A 37 25.99 2.62 4.17
C SER A 37 24.50 2.37 3.94
N ILE A 38 23.67 3.24 4.52
CA ILE A 38 22.25 3.39 4.19
C ILE A 38 22.05 4.84 3.75
N ILE A 39 21.52 5.05 2.55
CA ILE A 39 21.32 6.37 1.95
C ILE A 39 19.83 6.72 1.87
N ASP A 40 19.51 7.91 1.35
CA ASP A 40 18.14 8.37 1.09
C ASP A 40 17.31 8.73 2.35
N TRP A 41 17.97 9.33 3.34
CA TRP A 41 17.36 9.81 4.58
C TRP A 41 16.55 11.11 4.43
N GLN A 42 16.42 11.67 3.23
CA GLN A 42 15.87 13.02 3.00
C GLN A 42 14.40 13.17 3.39
N SER A 43 13.66 12.06 3.51
CA SER A 43 12.26 12.03 3.95
C SER A 43 12.09 11.51 5.38
N ALA A 44 13.18 11.20 6.10
CA ALA A 44 13.10 10.67 7.44
C ALA A 44 12.65 11.73 8.44
N SER A 45 11.69 11.36 9.30
CA SER A 45 11.19 12.20 10.38
C SER A 45 11.04 11.39 11.67
N ILE A 46 10.84 12.09 12.79
CA ILE A 46 10.48 11.47 14.06
C ILE A 46 8.96 11.46 14.15
N GLU A 47 8.35 10.29 13.95
CA GLU A 47 6.90 10.10 13.92
C GLU A 47 6.47 9.07 14.99
N PRO A 48 5.16 8.95 15.28
CA PRO A 48 4.61 7.85 16.06
C PRO A 48 5.05 6.47 15.52
N ALA A 49 5.47 5.55 16.40
CA ALA A 49 5.92 4.22 15.98
C ALA A 49 4.88 3.45 15.14
N PHE A 50 3.59 3.59 15.44
CA PHE A 50 2.52 2.95 14.67
C PHE A 50 2.46 3.37 13.19
N TRP A 51 3.11 4.48 12.82
CA TRP A 51 3.16 4.97 11.45
C TRP A 51 3.91 4.03 10.51
N TYR A 52 4.92 3.34 11.05
CA TYR A 52 5.80 2.45 10.28
C TYR A 52 5.59 0.98 10.66
N ALA A 53 4.48 0.66 11.33
CA ALA A 53 4.23 -0.69 11.81
C ALA A 53 3.91 -1.66 10.66
N ASP A 54 3.17 -1.21 9.66
CA ASP A 54 2.80 -1.97 8.47
C ASP A 54 3.86 -1.93 7.36
N GLU A 55 4.93 -1.14 7.52
CA GLU A 55 6.01 -1.06 6.54
C GLU A 55 6.81 -2.36 6.48
N VAL A 56 6.90 -2.93 5.27
CA VAL A 56 7.68 -4.13 4.96
C VAL A 56 8.63 -3.81 3.80
N PRO A 57 9.95 -3.77 4.06
CA PRO A 57 10.95 -3.57 3.00
C PRO A 57 10.85 -4.59 1.88
N ASP A 58 11.25 -4.20 0.67
CA ASP A 58 11.21 -5.05 -0.53
C ASP A 58 12.05 -6.35 -0.42
N PHE A 59 13.06 -6.38 0.45
CA PHE A 59 13.83 -7.59 0.77
C PHE A 59 13.13 -8.55 1.73
N ALA A 60 12.07 -8.10 2.41
CA ALA A 60 11.29 -8.88 3.36
C ALA A 60 9.92 -9.29 2.81
N ILE A 61 9.65 -9.05 1.52
CA ILE A 61 8.43 -9.50 0.83
C ILE A 61 8.64 -10.91 0.29
N THR A 62 7.66 -11.79 0.49
CA THR A 62 7.64 -13.13 -0.09
C THR A 62 7.32 -13.07 -1.58
N LEU A 63 8.13 -13.74 -2.40
CA LEU A 63 7.95 -13.79 -3.84
C LEU A 63 7.44 -15.18 -4.27
N PRO A 64 6.62 -15.26 -5.34
CA PRO A 64 6.24 -16.55 -5.91
C PRO A 64 7.46 -17.26 -6.50
N HIS A 65 7.49 -18.58 -6.41
CA HIS A 65 8.57 -19.37 -6.99
C HIS A 65 8.51 -19.26 -8.53
N PRO A 66 9.65 -19.00 -9.20
CA PRO A 66 9.68 -18.67 -10.63
C PRO A 66 9.20 -19.80 -11.56
N SER A 67 9.11 -21.03 -11.04
CA SER A 67 8.72 -22.21 -11.82
C SER A 67 7.65 -23.07 -11.17
N LEU A 68 7.19 -22.71 -9.96
CA LEU A 68 6.25 -23.52 -9.19
C LEU A 68 5.14 -22.61 -8.70
N GLU A 69 4.04 -22.54 -9.46
CA GLU A 69 2.93 -21.58 -9.28
C GLU A 69 2.29 -21.59 -7.88
N THR A 70 2.55 -22.62 -7.07
CA THR A 70 1.96 -22.80 -5.73
C THR A 70 2.98 -22.69 -4.59
N GLN A 71 4.24 -22.38 -4.88
CA GLN A 71 5.30 -22.28 -3.87
C GLN A 71 5.88 -20.87 -3.82
N LEU A 72 6.45 -20.52 -2.67
CA LEU A 72 7.22 -19.30 -2.50
C LEU A 72 8.69 -19.53 -2.86
N GLU A 73 9.37 -18.49 -3.29
CA GLU A 73 10.81 -18.51 -3.49
C GLU A 73 11.50 -18.63 -2.10
N PRO A 74 12.29 -19.69 -1.84
CA PRO A 74 12.76 -20.00 -0.50
C PRO A 74 13.55 -18.89 0.19
N ASN A 75 14.37 -18.11 -0.54
CA ASN A 75 15.16 -17.06 0.08
C ASN A 75 14.29 -15.87 0.50
N SER A 76 13.29 -15.50 -0.29
CA SER A 76 12.31 -14.48 0.05
C SER A 76 11.52 -14.86 1.29
N GLU A 77 11.14 -16.13 1.43
CA GLU A 77 10.49 -16.66 2.63
C GLU A 77 11.40 -16.58 3.85
N HIS A 78 12.68 -16.98 3.71
CA HIS A 78 13.66 -16.87 4.79
C HIS A 78 13.88 -15.41 5.21
N CYS A 79 13.99 -14.48 4.27
CA CYS A 79 14.17 -13.06 4.55
C CYS A 79 12.94 -12.46 5.24
N ALA A 80 11.73 -12.76 4.76
CA ALA A 80 10.48 -12.32 5.39
C ALA A 80 10.40 -12.82 6.84
N LYS A 81 10.70 -14.11 7.07
CA LYS A 81 10.68 -14.70 8.41
C LYS A 81 11.76 -14.11 9.32
N ALA A 82 12.96 -13.89 8.80
CA ALA A 82 14.02 -13.23 9.54
C ALA A 82 13.64 -11.79 9.91
N PHE A 83 13.03 -11.04 9.00
CA PHE A 83 12.54 -9.69 9.26
C PHE A 83 11.48 -9.66 10.37
N GLU A 84 10.51 -10.57 10.33
CA GLU A 84 9.48 -10.68 11.39
C GLU A 84 10.09 -10.95 12.76
N VAL A 85 10.99 -11.95 12.86
CA VAL A 85 11.68 -12.29 14.11
C VAL A 85 12.56 -11.14 14.59
N CYS A 86 13.37 -10.56 13.70
CA CYS A 86 14.25 -9.45 14.05
C CYS A 86 13.45 -8.22 14.50
N THR A 87 12.34 -7.90 13.84
CA THR A 87 11.45 -6.80 14.24
C THR A 87 10.90 -7.02 15.64
N GLN A 88 10.45 -8.24 15.95
CA GLN A 88 9.92 -8.61 17.25
C GLN A 88 10.93 -8.38 18.40
N PHE A 89 12.20 -8.74 18.20
CA PHE A 89 13.21 -8.73 19.26
C PHE A 89 14.10 -7.48 19.28
N HIS A 90 14.39 -6.88 18.12
CA HIS A 90 15.31 -5.75 18.01
C HIS A 90 14.60 -4.40 17.90
N VAL A 91 13.32 -4.38 17.51
CA VAL A 91 12.55 -3.14 17.35
C VAL A 91 11.24 -3.21 18.15
N PRO A 92 11.31 -3.35 19.49
CA PRO A 92 10.14 -3.62 20.32
C PRO A 92 9.05 -2.54 20.23
N LYS A 93 9.44 -1.29 19.94
CA LYS A 93 8.48 -0.20 19.71
C LYS A 93 7.59 -0.48 18.49
N LEU A 94 8.18 -0.83 17.34
CA LEU A 94 7.42 -1.18 16.14
C LEU A 94 6.68 -2.51 16.34
N ALA A 95 7.32 -3.50 16.95
CA ALA A 95 6.70 -4.80 17.21
C ALA A 95 5.41 -4.69 18.04
N SER A 96 5.40 -3.82 19.05
CA SER A 96 4.21 -3.60 19.88
C SER A 96 3.04 -3.02 19.09
N CYS A 97 3.30 -2.14 18.11
CA CYS A 97 2.27 -1.60 17.24
C CYS A 97 1.77 -2.66 16.24
N ARG A 98 2.66 -3.52 15.72
CA ARG A 98 2.34 -4.55 14.72
C ARG A 98 1.38 -5.63 15.20
N VAL A 99 1.32 -5.87 16.51
CA VAL A 99 0.40 -6.86 17.11
C VAL A 99 -0.96 -6.26 17.50
N MET A 100 -1.12 -4.94 17.38
CA MET A 100 -2.38 -4.26 17.67
C MET A 100 -3.33 -4.35 16.47
N ASP A 101 -4.63 -4.18 16.73
CA ASP A 101 -5.62 -4.09 15.66
C ASP A 101 -5.34 -2.88 14.77
N ASP A 102 -5.04 -3.13 13.50
CA ASP A 102 -4.62 -2.11 12.56
C ASP A 102 -5.66 -1.00 12.36
N ALA A 103 -6.94 -1.29 12.58
CA ALA A 103 -8.00 -0.27 12.51
C ALA A 103 -7.86 0.84 13.56
N LEU A 104 -7.05 0.64 14.62
CA LEU A 104 -6.66 1.72 15.53
C LEU A 104 -5.78 2.78 14.85
N PHE A 105 -5.06 2.41 13.78
CA PHE A 105 -4.03 3.23 13.15
C PHE A 105 -4.36 3.66 11.74
N ARG A 106 -5.17 2.90 10.99
CA ARG A 106 -5.51 3.20 9.60
C ARG A 106 -6.05 4.62 9.37
N PRO A 107 -6.93 5.20 10.22
CA PRO A 107 -7.34 6.60 10.05
C PRO A 107 -6.16 7.58 10.07
N PHE A 108 -5.14 7.32 10.89
CA PHE A 108 -3.92 8.11 10.91
C PHE A 108 -3.13 7.88 9.61
N ARG A 109 -2.91 6.62 9.21
CA ARG A 109 -2.10 6.30 8.01
C ARG A 109 -2.72 6.72 6.67
N TYR A 110 -4.02 6.99 6.62
CA TYR A 110 -4.68 7.44 5.40
C TYR A 110 -4.92 8.96 5.33
N CYS A 111 -4.92 9.69 6.46
CA CYS A 111 -5.32 11.09 6.47
C CYS A 111 -4.41 12.01 5.62
N TYR A 112 -3.10 11.76 5.64
CA TYR A 112 -2.10 12.52 4.89
C TYR A 112 -2.00 12.10 3.42
N ARG A 113 -2.60 10.98 3.03
CA ARG A 113 -2.58 10.43 1.68
C ARG A 113 -3.73 10.94 0.81
N THR A 114 -4.68 11.65 1.40
CA THR A 114 -5.90 12.14 0.72
C THR A 114 -5.66 12.99 -0.53
N TRP A 115 -4.55 13.72 -0.59
CA TRP A 115 -4.17 14.51 -1.77
C TRP A 115 -3.55 13.67 -2.89
N LYS A 116 -2.95 12.52 -2.56
CA LYS A 116 -2.28 11.61 -3.50
C LYS A 116 -3.22 10.51 -3.99
N ASP A 117 -3.92 9.88 -3.05
CA ASP A 117 -4.69 8.64 -3.24
C ASP A 117 -6.21 8.86 -3.13
N SER A 118 -6.70 10.10 -3.15
CA SER A 118 -8.11 10.48 -2.92
C SER A 118 -8.58 10.41 -1.45
N ALA A 119 -9.58 11.24 -1.14
CA ALA A 119 -10.26 11.24 0.16
C ALA A 119 -11.12 9.98 0.39
N VAL A 120 -11.40 9.22 -0.67
CA VAL A 120 -12.26 8.03 -0.63
C VAL A 120 -11.71 6.96 0.32
N ALA A 121 -10.41 6.65 0.22
CA ALA A 121 -9.77 5.65 1.07
C ALA A 121 -9.76 6.08 2.55
N PHE A 122 -9.45 7.35 2.83
CA PHE A 122 -9.50 7.86 4.20
C PHE A 122 -10.92 7.81 4.78
N ARG A 123 -11.95 8.17 4.00
CA ARG A 123 -13.35 8.05 4.42
C ARG A 123 -13.73 6.59 4.67
N HIS A 124 -13.22 5.65 3.87
CA HIS A 124 -13.40 4.22 4.12
C HIS A 124 -12.88 3.81 5.50
N GLU A 125 -11.67 4.24 5.86
CA GLU A 125 -11.08 3.95 7.17
C GLU A 125 -11.86 4.60 8.32
N LEU A 126 -12.41 5.80 8.13
CA LEU A 126 -13.30 6.44 9.10
C LEU A 126 -14.60 5.64 9.28
N ASN A 127 -15.21 5.18 8.19
CA ASN A 127 -16.41 4.33 8.22
C ASN A 127 -16.13 3.04 9.00
N LYS A 128 -15.05 2.33 8.65
CA LYS A 128 -14.65 1.09 9.34
C LYS A 128 -14.34 1.31 10.81
N THR A 129 -13.68 2.41 11.14
CA THR A 129 -13.40 2.75 12.54
C THR A 129 -14.70 3.07 13.32
N SER A 130 -15.65 3.74 12.68
CA SER A 130 -16.95 4.06 13.31
C SER A 130 -17.82 2.81 13.49
N GLU A 131 -17.89 1.94 12.48
CA GLU A 131 -18.56 0.63 12.55
C GLU A 131 -18.01 -0.21 13.70
N ARG A 132 -16.67 -0.24 13.85
CA ARG A 132 -15.96 -1.07 14.83
C ARG A 132 -15.67 -0.37 16.15
N TRP A 133 -16.21 0.83 16.40
CA TRP A 133 -15.80 1.67 17.53
C TRP A 133 -15.85 0.97 18.89
N GLN A 134 -16.95 0.24 19.15
CA GLN A 134 -17.14 -0.52 20.38
C GLN A 134 -16.26 -1.77 20.43
N GLU A 135 -16.08 -2.46 19.30
CA GLU A 135 -15.20 -3.64 19.19
C GLU A 135 -13.73 -3.28 19.46
N LEU A 136 -13.32 -2.10 18.98
CA LEU A 136 -12.01 -1.53 19.24
C LEU A 136 -11.85 -1.08 20.70
N GLY A 137 -12.92 -1.06 21.51
CA GLY A 137 -12.89 -0.67 22.91
C GLY A 137 -12.64 0.84 23.12
N LEU A 138 -12.96 1.67 22.12
CA LEU A 138 -12.79 3.11 22.21
C LEU A 138 -13.89 3.73 23.10
N VAL A 139 -13.49 4.63 23.98
CA VAL A 139 -14.40 5.23 24.98
C VAL A 139 -15.43 6.15 24.32
N GLY A 140 -16.68 6.04 24.76
CA GLY A 140 -17.77 6.91 24.33
C GLY A 140 -18.38 6.50 22.98
N SER A 141 -19.13 7.42 22.38
CA SER A 141 -19.65 7.28 21.02
C SER A 141 -18.64 7.81 20.01
N CYS A 142 -18.54 7.16 18.84
CA CYS A 142 -17.73 7.68 17.74
C CYS A 142 -18.19 9.10 17.37
N PRO A 143 -17.28 10.09 17.28
CA PRO A 143 -17.64 11.44 16.85
C PRO A 143 -17.99 11.51 15.36
N TYR A 144 -17.56 10.52 14.58
CA TYR A 144 -17.90 10.36 13.18
C TYR A 144 -19.08 9.38 13.07
N ALA A 145 -20.23 9.87 12.63
CA ALA A 145 -21.41 9.04 12.47
C ALA A 145 -21.20 8.03 11.32
N VAL A 146 -21.61 6.78 11.54
CA VAL A 146 -21.62 5.76 10.48
C VAL A 146 -22.56 6.24 9.36
N PRO A 147 -22.09 6.36 8.10
CA PRO A 147 -22.97 6.66 6.98
C PRO A 147 -24.07 5.62 6.83
N ALA A 148 -25.27 6.05 6.46
CA ALA A 148 -26.41 5.15 6.34
C ALA A 148 -27.16 5.36 5.03
N GLY A 149 -27.81 4.29 4.55
CA GLY A 149 -28.66 4.33 3.36
C GLY A 149 -27.88 4.71 2.10
N GLU A 150 -28.32 5.78 1.44
CA GLU A 150 -27.77 6.23 0.16
C GLU A 150 -26.32 6.68 0.27
N GLU A 151 -25.91 7.35 1.35
CA GLU A 151 -24.53 7.81 1.53
C GLU A 151 -23.55 6.63 1.57
N LEU A 152 -23.94 5.54 2.23
CA LEU A 152 -23.13 4.32 2.29
C LEU A 152 -23.04 3.65 0.92
N ALA A 153 -24.14 3.59 0.16
CA ALA A 153 -24.16 3.01 -1.18
C ALA A 153 -23.26 3.81 -2.15
N VAL A 154 -23.31 5.14 -2.09
CA VAL A 154 -22.43 6.04 -2.86
C VAL A 154 -20.96 5.78 -2.49
N HIS A 155 -20.65 5.75 -1.19
CA HIS A 155 -19.29 5.50 -0.74
C HIS A 155 -18.76 4.13 -1.19
N GLN A 156 -19.58 3.08 -1.13
CA GLN A 156 -19.19 1.73 -1.59
C GLN A 156 -18.83 1.73 -3.08
N LYS A 157 -19.60 2.44 -3.91
CA LYS A 157 -19.29 2.58 -5.34
C LYS A 157 -17.98 3.36 -5.55
N GLU A 158 -17.80 4.49 -4.87
CA GLU A 158 -16.57 5.29 -4.96
C GLU A 158 -15.35 4.50 -4.50
N TYR A 159 -15.48 3.69 -3.45
CA TYR A 159 -14.40 2.87 -2.91
C TYR A 159 -14.01 1.73 -3.86
N LYS A 160 -14.99 1.04 -4.49
CA LYS A 160 -14.72 0.05 -5.54
C LYS A 160 -13.94 0.63 -6.71
N TYR A 161 -14.31 1.83 -7.13
CA TYR A 161 -13.59 2.53 -8.20
C TYR A 161 -12.16 2.88 -7.78
N PHE A 162 -11.96 3.34 -6.54
CA PHE A 162 -10.64 3.58 -5.97
C PHE A 162 -9.78 2.30 -5.95
N GLU A 163 -10.34 1.17 -5.50
CA GLU A 163 -9.64 -0.12 -5.49
C GLU A 163 -9.25 -0.55 -6.91
N ALA A 164 -10.17 -0.48 -7.88
CA ALA A 164 -9.89 -0.79 -9.28
C ALA A 164 -8.77 0.07 -9.87
N ALA A 165 -8.76 1.38 -9.61
CA ALA A 165 -7.71 2.29 -10.07
C ALA A 165 -6.36 1.99 -9.40
N HIS A 166 -6.37 1.67 -8.11
CA HIS A 166 -5.17 1.32 -7.36
C HIS A 166 -4.56 0.00 -7.84
N ASP A 167 -5.40 -1.03 -8.00
CA ASP A 167 -4.98 -2.35 -8.47
C ASP A 167 -4.48 -2.29 -9.91
N LEU A 168 -5.17 -1.56 -10.79
CA LEU A 168 -4.72 -1.36 -12.16
C LEU A 168 -3.33 -0.70 -12.18
N ARG A 169 -3.12 0.35 -11.39
CA ARG A 169 -1.81 1.02 -11.29
C ARG A 169 -0.74 0.02 -10.87
N ASN A 170 -0.96 -0.77 -9.83
CA ASN A 170 0.02 -1.74 -9.35
C ASN A 170 0.37 -2.79 -10.42
N HIS A 171 -0.64 -3.32 -11.12
CA HIS A 171 -0.45 -4.29 -12.20
C HIS A 171 0.33 -3.69 -13.37
N VAL A 172 -0.07 -2.52 -13.88
CA VAL A 172 0.60 -1.87 -15.02
C VAL A 172 2.05 -1.51 -14.66
N THR A 173 2.28 -0.97 -13.46
CA THR A 173 3.64 -0.66 -12.97
C THR A 173 4.51 -1.92 -12.90
N GLY A 174 3.97 -3.03 -12.39
CA GLY A 174 4.67 -4.32 -12.35
C GLY A 174 4.98 -4.90 -13.73
N LEU A 175 4.03 -4.84 -14.66
CA LEU A 175 4.19 -5.35 -16.03
C LEU A 175 5.17 -4.51 -16.86
N LEU A 176 5.18 -3.20 -16.66
CA LEU A 176 6.12 -2.29 -17.31
C LEU A 176 7.48 -2.24 -16.61
N ASN A 177 7.62 -2.88 -15.45
CA ASN A 177 8.82 -2.85 -14.61
C ASN A 177 9.29 -1.41 -14.31
N THR A 178 8.33 -0.52 -14.02
CA THR A 178 8.61 0.90 -13.74
C THR A 178 8.54 1.20 -12.25
N ALA A 179 9.04 2.37 -11.86
CA ALA A 179 8.69 2.93 -10.56
C ALA A 179 7.23 3.39 -10.53
N SER A 180 6.65 3.54 -9.33
CA SER A 180 5.23 3.94 -9.15
C SER A 180 4.85 5.29 -9.77
N ASP A 181 5.84 6.13 -10.09
CA ASP A 181 5.70 7.42 -10.78
C ASP A 181 5.85 7.30 -12.32
N GLY A 182 6.05 6.09 -12.83
CA GLY A 182 6.20 5.81 -14.26
C GLY A 182 7.61 6.06 -14.81
N TRP A 183 8.60 6.32 -13.95
CA TRP A 183 9.97 6.56 -14.41
C TRP A 183 10.60 5.30 -15.03
N VAL A 184 11.26 5.48 -16.18
CA VAL A 184 12.08 4.47 -16.86
C VAL A 184 13.36 5.08 -17.42
N PRO A 185 14.44 4.28 -17.59
CA PRO A 185 15.64 4.73 -18.26
C PRO A 185 15.37 5.20 -19.71
N PRO A 186 16.09 6.22 -20.22
CA PRO A 186 15.88 6.75 -21.58
C PRO A 186 16.01 5.69 -22.69
N GLU A 187 16.87 4.70 -22.49
CA GLU A 187 17.08 3.56 -23.38
C GLU A 187 15.85 2.64 -23.48
N GLU A 188 15.07 2.52 -22.41
CA GLU A 188 13.89 1.68 -22.32
C GLU A 188 12.59 2.44 -22.66
N TRP A 189 12.62 3.78 -22.68
CA TRP A 189 11.45 4.64 -22.90
C TRP A 189 10.56 4.22 -24.09
N LYS A 190 11.18 3.92 -25.23
CA LYS A 190 10.42 3.53 -26.43
C LYS A 190 9.70 2.20 -26.25
N ALA A 191 10.35 1.23 -25.59
CA ALA A 191 9.77 -0.07 -25.32
C ALA A 191 8.66 0.04 -24.26
N ALA A 192 8.90 0.77 -23.17
CA ALA A 192 7.92 1.02 -22.12
C ALA A 192 6.67 1.73 -22.66
N LYS A 193 6.85 2.74 -23.54
CA LYS A 193 5.71 3.44 -24.16
C LYS A 193 4.88 2.53 -25.06
N LEU A 194 5.53 1.65 -25.83
CA LEU A 194 4.82 0.68 -26.66
C LEU A 194 4.05 -0.33 -25.78
N ALA A 195 4.72 -0.90 -24.78
CA ALA A 195 4.10 -1.84 -23.85
C ALA A 195 2.93 -1.19 -23.07
N ASN A 196 3.04 0.07 -22.67
CA ASN A 196 1.93 0.79 -22.01
C ASN A 196 0.69 0.87 -22.89
N ARG A 197 0.88 1.11 -24.19
CA ARG A 197 -0.22 1.14 -25.17
C ARG A 197 -0.83 -0.25 -25.39
N GLU A 198 0.00 -1.26 -25.55
CA GLU A 198 -0.47 -2.65 -25.71
C GLU A 198 -1.25 -3.13 -24.48
N LEU A 199 -0.78 -2.79 -23.26
CA LEU A 199 -1.50 -3.07 -22.02
C LEU A 199 -2.85 -2.35 -21.97
N PHE A 200 -2.89 -1.08 -22.40
CA PHE A 200 -4.14 -0.32 -22.46
C PHE A 200 -5.14 -0.97 -23.42
N GLU A 201 -4.70 -1.34 -24.62
CA GLU A 201 -5.53 -2.00 -25.63
C GLU A 201 -6.08 -3.34 -25.12
N MET A 202 -5.23 -4.18 -24.50
CA MET A 202 -5.67 -5.45 -23.90
C MET A 202 -6.68 -5.25 -22.77
N MET A 203 -6.47 -4.26 -21.90
CA MET A 203 -7.41 -3.95 -20.83
C MET A 203 -8.75 -3.47 -21.40
N LEU A 204 -8.72 -2.61 -22.41
CA LEU A 204 -9.91 -2.11 -23.07
C LEU A 204 -10.71 -3.23 -23.74
N GLU A 205 -10.04 -4.13 -24.46
CA GLU A 205 -10.67 -5.31 -25.05
C GLU A 205 -11.31 -6.20 -23.99
N THR A 206 -10.63 -6.39 -22.84
CA THR A 206 -11.15 -7.18 -21.72
C THR A 206 -12.43 -6.57 -21.16
N VAL A 207 -12.45 -5.26 -20.90
CA VAL A 207 -13.61 -4.55 -20.35
C VAL A 207 -14.78 -4.56 -21.32
N LEU A 208 -14.54 -4.25 -22.61
CA LEU A 208 -15.59 -4.24 -23.63
C LEU A 208 -16.11 -5.64 -23.98
N GLY A 209 -15.37 -6.69 -23.64
CA GLY A 209 -15.76 -8.09 -23.82
C GLY A 209 -16.66 -8.64 -22.72
N ILE A 210 -16.90 -7.91 -21.62
CA ILE A 210 -17.77 -8.36 -20.52
C ILE A 210 -19.23 -8.25 -20.95
N GLU A 211 -19.91 -9.40 -21.10
CA GLU A 211 -21.34 -9.43 -21.39
C GLU A 211 -22.17 -9.18 -20.12
N ASN A 212 -23.01 -8.14 -20.15
CA ASN A 212 -23.87 -7.72 -19.03
C ASN A 212 -23.10 -7.51 -17.71
N PRO A 213 -22.19 -6.50 -17.65
CA PRO A 213 -21.48 -6.19 -16.42
C PRO A 213 -22.47 -5.82 -15.31
N ASP A 214 -22.18 -6.26 -14.09
CA ASP A 214 -23.01 -5.93 -12.92
C ASP A 214 -23.12 -4.40 -12.75
N ASP A 215 -24.22 -3.94 -12.15
CA ASP A 215 -24.48 -2.50 -11.98
C ASP A 215 -23.37 -1.77 -11.20
N ASP A 216 -22.66 -2.50 -10.35
CA ASP A 216 -21.57 -2.05 -9.49
C ASP A 216 -20.16 -2.31 -10.03
N GLU A 217 -20.03 -2.85 -11.25
CA GLU A 217 -18.74 -2.96 -11.95
C GLU A 217 -18.16 -1.56 -12.20
N PRO A 218 -16.91 -1.27 -11.79
CA PRO A 218 -16.34 0.06 -11.92
C PRO A 218 -15.93 0.43 -13.34
N LEU A 219 -15.65 -0.55 -14.21
CA LEU A 219 -15.15 -0.34 -15.58
C LEU A 219 -16.10 -0.98 -16.58
N LYS A 220 -16.78 -0.17 -17.39
CA LYS A 220 -17.77 -0.66 -18.37
C LYS A 220 -17.50 -0.16 -19.78
N GLU A 221 -16.94 1.03 -19.89
CA GLU A 221 -16.72 1.70 -21.17
C GLU A 221 -15.27 2.19 -21.31
N GLU A 222 -14.89 2.56 -22.53
CA GLU A 222 -13.56 3.10 -22.82
C GLU A 222 -13.23 4.35 -21.98
N GLY A 223 -14.25 5.16 -21.67
CA GLY A 223 -14.10 6.34 -20.82
C GLY A 223 -13.61 5.99 -19.42
N ASP A 224 -14.16 4.94 -18.81
CA ASP A 224 -13.81 4.51 -17.45
C ASP A 224 -12.36 4.03 -17.40
N VAL A 225 -11.94 3.23 -18.39
CA VAL A 225 -10.56 2.72 -18.49
C VAL A 225 -9.57 3.86 -18.65
N LYS A 226 -9.88 4.85 -19.50
CA LYS A 226 -9.03 6.04 -19.69
C LYS A 226 -8.93 6.90 -18.44
N GLU A 227 -10.00 7.01 -17.68
CA GLU A 227 -10.05 7.86 -16.47
C GLU A 227 -9.13 7.32 -15.37
N ILE A 228 -9.05 5.99 -15.21
CA ILE A 228 -8.19 5.37 -14.20
C ILE A 228 -6.80 4.97 -14.71
N TRP A 229 -6.53 5.11 -16.00
CA TRP A 229 -5.26 4.67 -16.58
C TRP A 229 -4.09 5.45 -15.96
N PRO A 230 -3.05 4.77 -15.44
CA PRO A 230 -2.05 5.43 -14.58
C PRO A 230 -1.03 6.30 -15.32
N PHE A 231 -0.88 6.15 -16.64
CA PHE A 231 0.19 6.76 -17.44
C PHE A 231 -0.32 7.39 -18.75
N ASP A 232 0.43 8.30 -19.35
CA ASP A 232 0.03 8.90 -20.64
C ASP A 232 0.07 7.89 -21.82
N LEU A 233 -0.93 7.93 -22.70
CA LEU A 233 -1.09 7.06 -23.89
C LEU A 233 -0.45 7.61 -25.19
#